data_AF-A0A178AQN6-F1
#
_entry.id   AF-A0A178AQN6-F1
#
_cell.length_a   1.000
_cell.length_b   1.000
_cell.length_c   1.000
_cell.angle_alpha   90.00
_cell.angle_beta   90.00
_cell.angle_gamma   90.00
#
_symmetry.space_group_name_H-M   'P 1'
#
loop_
_entity.id
_entity.type
_entity.pdbx_description
1 polymer ?
#
loop_
_entity_poly.entity_id
_entity_poly.type
_entity_poly.pdbx_seq_one_letter_code
_entity_poly.pdbx_strand_id
1 'polypeptide(L)'
;MTGPPLAQFGSPQYLWGNIPAIDLLNVTENEGIKVILQQDVSLLFAASGDLRNVVKTITGLPENYPGNCKTVINDRNTTVVLRNALILLVALQFEPETATPIMLHLWYSAMLPRGIVEALQKGILPCIRDVCNKTKTKPDNSLQAKTFVHGKGSIRLVLKKSEWFAFAKMLEPNEELTAPMAQTIRRKITQARIDHIDRSLCKMPPGRRAGASDYRQHGILLPFGASRKEFIVPNPTLFAEHTWPMKDDADPLDGWSYNEYMEFATIAKSDTYGAFFFYLRHLLLAFCKRVRHFAISFQLLAIEVVHIPSYLTDIKFDRIEVCPESLENRDFSHSHRSKGIQYL
;
A
#
# COMPACT_ATOMS: atom_id res chain seq x y z
N MET A 1 35.68 16.38 1.99
CA MET A 1 35.76 14.92 1.82
C MET A 1 34.34 14.40 1.65
N THR A 2 33.94 14.07 0.42
CA THR A 2 32.70 13.34 0.16
C THR A 2 32.92 11.91 0.65
N GLY A 3 32.18 11.50 1.68
CA GLY A 3 32.21 10.11 2.14
C GLY A 3 31.82 9.16 1.00
N PRO A 4 32.16 7.86 1.11
CA PRO A 4 31.73 6.89 0.12
C PRO A 4 30.21 6.96 -0.03
N PRO A 5 29.67 6.85 -1.27
CA PRO A 5 28.24 6.83 -1.48
C PRO A 5 27.61 5.71 -0.64
N LEU A 6 26.48 5.99 -0.01
CA LEU A 6 25.70 4.98 0.73
C LEU A 6 25.36 3.85 -0.25
N ALA A 7 26.04 2.72 -0.14
CA ALA A 7 25.77 1.55 -0.96
C ALA A 7 24.36 1.04 -0.63
N GLN A 8 23.43 1.20 -1.56
CA GLN A 8 22.09 0.63 -1.45
C GLN A 8 22.19 -0.89 -1.67
N PHE A 9 21.53 -1.68 -0.81
CA PHE A 9 21.55 -3.15 -0.88
C PHE A 9 20.12 -3.69 -0.97
N GLY A 10 19.91 -4.71 -1.80
CA GLY A 10 18.58 -5.18 -2.17
C GLY A 10 18.02 -4.50 -3.42
N SER A 11 16.75 -4.75 -3.72
CA SER A 11 16.10 -4.22 -4.91
C SER A 11 15.51 -2.82 -4.64
N PRO A 12 15.56 -1.89 -5.61
CA PRO A 12 15.13 -0.49 -5.42
C PRO A 12 13.61 -0.31 -5.48
N GLN A 13 12.80 -1.36 -5.30
CA GLN A 13 11.35 -1.23 -5.33
C GLN A 13 10.82 -0.70 -4.00
N TYR A 14 9.94 0.29 -4.08
CA TYR A 14 9.24 0.85 -2.92
C TYR A 14 7.81 0.32 -2.89
N LEU A 15 7.55 -0.67 -2.02
CA LEU A 15 6.20 -1.20 -1.79
C LEU A 15 5.57 -0.68 -0.50
N TRP A 16 6.35 0.05 0.30
CA TRP A 16 5.95 0.78 1.50
C TRP A 16 6.35 2.24 1.33
N GLY A 17 5.52 3.15 1.83
CA GLY A 17 5.88 4.55 1.92
C GLY A 17 7.12 4.77 2.77
N ASN A 18 7.91 5.76 2.39
CA ASN A 18 9.13 6.19 3.08
C ASN A 18 9.02 7.62 3.65
N ILE A 19 7.82 8.19 3.57
CA ILE A 19 7.44 9.47 4.17
C ILE A 19 6.12 9.23 4.90
N PRO A 20 5.87 9.86 6.07
CA PRO A 20 4.60 9.75 6.78
C PRO A 20 3.38 10.02 5.91
N ALA A 21 2.35 9.16 6.06
CA ALA A 21 1.03 9.33 5.46
C ALA A 21 0.47 10.73 5.68
N ILE A 22 -0.01 11.34 4.60
CA ILE A 22 -0.70 12.64 4.62
C ILE A 22 -2.19 12.44 4.36
N ASP A 23 -3.01 13.19 5.09
CA ASP A 23 -4.41 13.42 4.73
C ASP A 23 -4.43 14.58 3.73
N LEU A 24 -4.76 14.27 2.48
CA LEU A 24 -4.76 15.24 1.39
C LEU A 24 -5.83 16.32 1.55
N LEU A 25 -6.95 15.95 2.17
CA LEU A 25 -8.03 16.87 2.44
C LEU A 25 -7.71 17.64 3.71
N ASN A 26 -7.41 16.93 4.81
CA ASN A 26 -7.27 17.52 6.14
C ASN A 26 -8.44 18.47 6.42
N VAL A 27 -9.64 17.90 6.50
CA VAL A 27 -10.93 18.62 6.47
C VAL A 27 -11.01 19.71 7.55
N THR A 28 -10.40 19.50 8.71
CA THR A 28 -10.44 20.44 9.83
C THR A 28 -9.64 21.70 9.55
N GLU A 29 -8.44 21.57 8.98
CA GLU A 29 -7.49 22.68 8.81
C GLU A 29 -7.55 23.32 7.42
N ASN A 30 -7.95 22.58 6.39
CA ASN A 30 -7.86 23.03 5.00
C ASN A 30 -9.22 23.24 4.31
N GLU A 31 -10.10 22.25 4.33
CA GLU A 31 -11.34 22.28 3.51
C GLU A 31 -12.54 22.92 4.23
N GLY A 32 -12.60 22.75 5.55
CA GLY A 32 -13.73 23.16 6.37
C GLY A 32 -14.90 22.17 6.29
N ILE A 33 -15.34 21.71 7.47
CA ILE A 33 -16.40 20.71 7.62
C ILE A 33 -17.71 21.06 6.89
N LYS A 34 -18.12 22.33 6.93
CA LYS A 34 -19.39 22.78 6.33
C LYS A 34 -19.37 22.72 4.81
N VAL A 35 -18.21 22.98 4.20
CA VAL A 35 -18.03 22.97 2.75
C VAL A 35 -18.02 21.53 2.24
N ILE A 36 -17.22 20.67 2.88
CA ILE A 36 -17.10 19.25 2.50
C ILE A 36 -18.43 18.51 2.58
N LEU A 37 -19.29 18.82 3.55
CA LEU A 37 -20.59 18.17 3.68
C LEU A 37 -21.59 18.53 2.55
N GLN A 38 -21.26 19.47 1.66
CA GLN A 38 -22.15 19.95 0.60
C GLN A 38 -21.63 19.68 -0.83
N GLN A 39 -20.48 19.01 -0.97
CA GLN A 39 -19.85 18.78 -2.27
C GLN A 39 -19.36 17.34 -2.42
N ASP A 40 -19.26 16.94 -3.69
CA ASP A 40 -18.50 15.76 -4.07
C ASP A 40 -17.00 16.08 -4.04
N VAL A 41 -16.17 15.05 -3.85
CA VAL A 41 -14.71 15.18 -3.76
C VAL A 41 -14.05 14.27 -4.79
N SER A 42 -13.13 14.82 -5.56
CA SER A 42 -12.31 14.15 -6.56
C SER A 42 -10.82 14.26 -6.21
N LEU A 43 -10.19 13.13 -5.94
CA LEU A 43 -8.78 13.02 -5.52
C LEU A 43 -7.94 12.33 -6.59
N LEU A 44 -6.71 12.80 -6.79
CA LEU A 44 -5.72 12.13 -7.63
C LEU A 44 -4.44 11.82 -6.83
N PHE A 45 -4.10 10.54 -6.75
CA PHE A 45 -2.80 10.05 -6.28
C PHE A 45 -2.00 9.61 -7.52
N ALA A 46 -1.26 10.54 -8.12
CA ALA A 46 -0.71 10.39 -9.47
C ALA A 46 0.48 9.41 -9.53
N ALA A 47 1.25 9.31 -8.46
CA ALA A 47 2.36 8.39 -8.28
C ALA A 47 2.29 7.83 -6.87
N SER A 48 1.29 7.00 -6.63
CA SER A 48 0.85 6.71 -5.27
C SER A 48 1.91 6.00 -4.42
N GLY A 49 2.77 5.16 -5.02
CA GLY A 49 3.44 4.12 -4.26
C GLY A 49 2.36 3.26 -3.59
N ASP A 50 2.37 3.16 -2.27
CA ASP A 50 1.33 2.42 -1.54
C ASP A 50 0.03 3.22 -1.28
N LEU A 51 -0.92 2.62 -0.55
CA LEU A 51 -2.22 3.22 -0.27
C LEU A 51 -2.24 4.11 0.99
N ARG A 52 -1.10 4.43 1.63
CA ARG A 52 -1.11 5.08 2.97
C ARG A 52 -1.84 6.42 2.95
N ASN A 53 -1.59 7.23 1.91
CA ASN A 53 -2.23 8.54 1.74
C ASN A 53 -3.71 8.38 1.40
N VAL A 54 -4.06 7.40 0.57
CA VAL A 54 -5.45 7.07 0.22
C VAL A 54 -6.23 6.71 1.48
N VAL A 55 -5.72 5.77 2.27
CA VAL A 55 -6.36 5.30 3.50
C VAL A 55 -6.54 6.46 4.48
N LYS A 56 -5.49 7.26 4.71
CA LYS A 56 -5.55 8.38 5.65
C LYS A 56 -6.52 9.48 5.20
N THR A 57 -6.52 9.81 3.91
CA THR A 57 -7.44 10.83 3.36
C THR A 57 -8.90 10.39 3.42
N ILE A 58 -9.20 9.14 3.04
CA ILE A 58 -10.57 8.63 3.06
C ILE A 58 -11.10 8.47 4.49
N THR A 59 -10.25 8.08 5.44
CA THR A 59 -10.66 8.00 6.86
C THR A 59 -10.85 9.37 7.50
N GLY A 60 -10.16 10.40 7.01
CA GLY A 60 -10.33 11.80 7.42
C GLY A 60 -11.65 12.44 6.97
N LEU A 61 -12.42 11.81 6.08
CA LEU A 61 -13.75 12.30 5.71
C LEU A 61 -14.71 12.28 6.91
N PRO A 62 -15.68 13.20 6.99
CA PRO A 62 -16.69 13.20 8.06
C PRO A 62 -17.51 11.90 8.08
N GLU A 63 -17.90 11.41 9.27
CA GLU A 63 -18.67 10.15 9.42
C GLU A 63 -20.04 10.17 8.72
N ASN A 64 -20.57 11.36 8.47
CA ASN A 64 -21.85 11.61 7.81
C ASN A 64 -21.67 12.24 6.41
N TYR A 65 -20.51 12.09 5.78
CA TYR A 65 -20.23 12.64 4.45
C TYR A 65 -21.28 12.16 3.43
N PRO A 66 -22.13 13.06 2.89
CA PRO A 66 -23.26 12.66 2.04
C PRO A 66 -22.88 12.57 0.56
N GLY A 67 -21.77 13.19 0.17
CA GLY A 67 -21.31 13.28 -1.22
C GLY A 67 -20.65 12.00 -1.73
N ASN A 68 -20.27 12.04 -3.00
CA ASN A 68 -19.45 11.03 -3.65
C ASN A 68 -17.97 11.35 -3.45
N CYS A 69 -17.15 10.33 -3.22
CA CYS A 69 -15.70 10.47 -3.24
C CYS A 69 -15.13 9.67 -4.41
N LYS A 70 -14.61 10.37 -5.41
CA LYS A 70 -13.92 9.78 -6.55
C LYS A 70 -12.42 9.86 -6.32
N THR A 71 -11.75 8.72 -6.29
CA THR A 71 -10.32 8.63 -6.05
C THR A 71 -9.63 7.93 -7.21
N VAL A 72 -8.75 8.64 -7.90
CA VAL A 72 -7.88 8.05 -8.93
C VAL A 72 -6.52 7.76 -8.33
N ILE A 73 -6.02 6.56 -8.54
CA ILE A 73 -4.73 6.07 -8.04
C ILE A 73 -3.94 5.59 -9.25
N ASN A 74 -2.74 6.12 -9.43
CA ASN A 74 -1.86 5.75 -10.52
C ASN A 74 -0.46 5.44 -10.00
N ASP A 75 0.16 4.42 -10.59
CA ASP A 75 1.59 4.19 -10.48
C ASP A 75 2.11 3.61 -11.80
N ARG A 76 3.35 3.95 -12.16
CA ARG A 76 4.00 3.38 -13.35
C ARG A 76 4.38 1.91 -13.16
N ASN A 77 4.58 1.50 -11.90
CA ASN A 77 4.97 0.15 -11.54
C ASN A 77 3.73 -0.71 -11.40
N THR A 78 3.51 -1.60 -12.38
CA THR A 78 2.36 -2.51 -12.38
C THR A 78 2.28 -3.34 -11.10
N THR A 79 3.39 -3.79 -10.52
CA THR A 79 3.38 -4.56 -9.25
C THR A 79 2.78 -3.75 -8.10
N VAL A 80 3.06 -2.45 -8.04
CA VAL A 80 2.46 -1.53 -7.06
C VAL A 80 0.95 -1.42 -7.29
N VAL A 81 0.53 -1.21 -8.55
CA VAL A 81 -0.89 -1.10 -8.91
C VAL A 81 -1.66 -2.38 -8.58
N LEU A 82 -1.11 -3.56 -8.89
CA LEU A 82 -1.73 -4.85 -8.58
C LEU A 82 -1.87 -5.06 -7.06
N ARG A 83 -0.85 -4.70 -6.28
CA ARG A 83 -0.88 -4.77 -4.82
C ARG A 83 -1.95 -3.85 -4.24
N ASN A 84 -2.00 -2.60 -4.71
CA ASN A 84 -3.00 -1.62 -4.28
C ASN A 84 -4.41 -2.06 -4.68
N ALA A 85 -4.59 -2.57 -5.89
CA ALA A 85 -5.87 -3.13 -6.35
C ALA A 85 -6.33 -4.29 -5.47
N LEU A 86 -5.43 -5.22 -5.11
CA LEU A 86 -5.75 -6.35 -4.25
C LEU A 86 -6.22 -5.88 -2.86
N ILE A 87 -5.48 -4.94 -2.24
CA ILE A 87 -5.82 -4.41 -0.92
C ILE A 87 -7.17 -3.69 -0.94
N LEU A 88 -7.46 -2.90 -1.98
CA LEU A 88 -8.76 -2.25 -2.12
C LEU A 88 -9.89 -3.26 -2.40
N LEU A 89 -9.65 -4.28 -3.21
CA LEU A 89 -10.62 -5.36 -3.45
C LEU A 89 -10.97 -6.10 -2.16
N VAL A 90 -10.00 -6.30 -1.26
CA VAL A 90 -10.25 -6.84 0.08
C VAL A 90 -11.19 -5.92 0.86
N ALA A 91 -10.91 -4.61 0.91
CA ALA A 91 -11.74 -3.64 1.61
C ALA A 91 -13.17 -3.54 1.04
N LEU A 92 -13.31 -3.76 -0.27
CA LEU A 92 -14.60 -3.70 -0.96
C LEU A 92 -15.45 -4.96 -0.72
N GLN A 93 -14.83 -6.16 -0.82
CA GLN A 93 -15.56 -7.42 -0.89
C GLN A 93 -15.84 -8.08 0.47
N PHE A 94 -14.93 -7.94 1.44
CA PHE A 94 -15.09 -8.57 2.75
C PHE A 94 -15.75 -7.62 3.76
N GLU A 95 -16.37 -8.19 4.80
CA GLU A 95 -16.83 -7.39 5.94
C GLU A 95 -15.64 -6.72 6.64
N PRO A 96 -15.78 -5.48 7.18
CA PRO A 96 -14.68 -4.70 7.73
C PRO A 96 -13.79 -5.45 8.72
N GLU A 97 -14.38 -6.26 9.59
CA GLU A 97 -13.70 -7.05 10.62
C GLU A 97 -12.82 -8.16 10.02
N THR A 98 -13.21 -8.69 8.86
CA THR A 98 -12.46 -9.69 8.09
C THR A 98 -11.44 -9.03 7.18
N ALA A 99 -11.81 -7.93 6.52
CA ALA A 99 -10.95 -7.18 5.60
C ALA A 99 -9.71 -6.60 6.32
N THR A 100 -9.91 -6.03 7.51
CA THR A 100 -8.88 -5.33 8.28
C THR A 100 -7.60 -6.15 8.50
N PRO A 101 -7.64 -7.35 9.11
CA PRO A 101 -6.43 -8.16 9.29
C PRO A 101 -5.84 -8.66 7.96
N ILE A 102 -6.67 -8.91 6.94
CA ILE A 102 -6.20 -9.29 5.60
C ILE A 102 -5.38 -8.16 4.98
N MET A 103 -5.91 -6.94 4.97
CA MET A 103 -5.21 -5.76 4.45
C MET A 103 -3.89 -5.53 5.19
N LEU A 104 -3.90 -5.54 6.53
CA LEU A 104 -2.71 -5.31 7.34
C LEU A 104 -1.57 -6.28 6.97
N HIS A 105 -1.87 -7.58 6.93
CA HIS A 105 -0.85 -8.58 6.67
C HIS A 105 -0.44 -8.64 5.20
N LEU A 106 -1.37 -8.44 4.24
CA LEU A 106 -1.00 -8.29 2.83
C LEU A 106 -0.05 -7.12 2.62
N TRP A 107 -0.26 -6.04 3.34
CA TRP A 107 0.54 -4.84 3.19
C TRP A 107 1.90 -4.96 3.85
N TYR A 108 1.99 -5.45 5.09
CA TYR A 108 3.21 -5.30 5.91
C TYR A 108 3.82 -6.60 6.43
N SER A 109 3.30 -7.77 6.06
CA SER A 109 3.86 -9.07 6.47
C SER A 109 4.38 -9.88 5.29
N ALA A 110 5.60 -10.40 5.40
CA ALA A 110 6.26 -11.27 4.43
C ALA A 110 5.64 -12.67 4.39
N MET A 111 5.05 -13.12 5.50
CA MET A 111 4.28 -14.36 5.57
C MET A 111 2.84 -14.02 5.92
N LEU A 112 1.93 -14.91 5.54
CA LEU A 112 0.50 -14.82 5.77
C LEU A 112 -0.01 -16.11 6.45
N PRO A 113 -1.05 -16.00 7.30
CA PRO A 113 -1.84 -17.14 7.69
C PRO A 113 -2.52 -17.79 6.48
N ARG A 114 -2.62 -19.12 6.50
CA ARG A 114 -3.26 -19.87 5.40
C ARG A 114 -4.69 -19.42 5.13
N GLY A 115 -5.45 -19.11 6.19
CA GLY A 115 -6.82 -18.61 6.08
C GLY A 115 -6.93 -17.31 5.27
N ILE A 116 -5.94 -16.42 5.35
CA ILE A 116 -5.91 -15.20 4.53
C ILE A 116 -5.77 -15.57 3.05
N VAL A 117 -4.84 -16.45 2.70
CA VAL A 117 -4.60 -16.85 1.31
C VAL A 117 -5.82 -17.55 0.72
N GLU A 118 -6.44 -18.45 1.49
CA GLU A 118 -7.68 -19.11 1.07
C GLU A 118 -8.83 -18.11 0.87
N ALA A 119 -8.94 -17.09 1.71
CA ALA A 119 -9.95 -16.04 1.53
C ALA A 119 -9.73 -15.28 0.22
N LEU A 120 -8.49 -14.92 -0.13
CA LEU A 120 -8.17 -14.26 -1.40
C LEU A 120 -8.46 -15.15 -2.61
N GLN A 121 -8.13 -16.44 -2.51
CA GLN A 121 -8.35 -17.42 -3.58
C GLN A 121 -9.83 -17.74 -3.80
N LYS A 122 -10.64 -17.76 -2.74
CA LYS A 122 -12.08 -18.02 -2.82
C LYS A 122 -12.87 -16.75 -3.16
N GLY A 123 -12.50 -15.61 -2.60
CA GLY A 123 -13.24 -14.35 -2.72
C GLY A 123 -12.86 -13.51 -3.94
N ILE A 124 -11.55 -13.36 -4.23
CA ILE A 124 -11.07 -12.37 -5.22
C ILE A 124 -10.66 -13.03 -6.53
N LEU A 125 -9.86 -14.10 -6.48
CA LEU A 125 -9.30 -14.76 -7.67
C LEU A 125 -10.35 -15.14 -8.74
N PRO A 126 -11.56 -15.64 -8.41
CA PRO A 126 -12.56 -15.95 -9.42
C PRO A 126 -12.98 -14.74 -10.26
N CYS A 127 -13.09 -13.56 -9.63
CA CYS A 127 -13.43 -12.32 -10.32
C CYS A 127 -12.33 -11.87 -11.28
N ILE A 128 -11.05 -12.08 -10.92
CA ILE A 128 -9.91 -11.78 -11.79
C ILE A 128 -9.86 -12.77 -12.96
N ARG A 129 -10.08 -14.06 -12.69
CA ARG A 129 -10.12 -15.12 -13.73
C ARG A 129 -11.25 -14.90 -14.74
N ASP A 130 -12.41 -14.41 -14.31
CA ASP A 130 -13.50 -14.03 -15.23
C ASP A 130 -13.03 -13.02 -16.28
N VAL A 131 -12.25 -12.00 -15.87
CA VAL A 131 -11.67 -11.03 -16.79
C VAL A 131 -10.69 -11.70 -17.73
N CYS A 132 -9.73 -12.48 -17.20
CA CYS A 132 -8.74 -13.20 -18.01
C CYS A 132 -9.38 -14.11 -19.08
N ASN A 133 -10.44 -14.83 -18.70
CA ASN A 133 -11.18 -15.71 -19.61
C ASN A 133 -11.85 -14.92 -20.75
N LYS A 134 -12.50 -13.80 -20.43
CA LYS A 134 -13.16 -12.93 -21.41
C LYS A 134 -12.18 -12.22 -22.35
N THR A 135 -10.92 -12.08 -21.95
CA THR A 135 -9.90 -11.36 -22.72
C THR A 135 -8.85 -12.28 -23.32
N LYS A 136 -9.01 -13.60 -23.24
CA LYS A 136 -8.01 -14.60 -23.65
C LYS A 136 -7.56 -14.45 -25.12
N THR A 137 -8.48 -14.12 -26.01
CA THR A 137 -8.25 -13.98 -27.46
C THR A 137 -7.68 -12.61 -27.87
N LYS A 138 -7.64 -11.63 -26.95
CA LYS A 138 -7.14 -10.29 -27.25
C LYS A 138 -5.60 -10.25 -27.24
N PRO A 139 -4.97 -9.26 -27.90
CA PRO A 139 -3.53 -9.05 -27.81
C PRO A 139 -3.07 -8.73 -26.38
N ASP A 140 -1.85 -9.11 -26.02
CA ASP A 140 -1.32 -8.94 -24.66
C ASP A 140 -1.23 -7.48 -24.22
N ASN A 141 -0.94 -6.57 -25.15
CA ASN A 141 -0.87 -5.13 -24.89
C ASN A 141 -2.24 -4.42 -24.93
N SER A 142 -3.33 -5.14 -25.19
CA SER A 142 -4.66 -4.53 -25.23
C SER A 142 -5.13 -4.13 -23.84
N LEU A 143 -5.54 -2.86 -23.67
CA LEU A 143 -6.07 -2.36 -22.42
C LEU A 143 -7.47 -2.92 -22.16
N GLN A 144 -7.66 -3.44 -20.95
CA GLN A 144 -8.89 -4.02 -20.46
C GLN A 144 -9.29 -3.32 -19.16
N ALA A 145 -10.50 -2.78 -19.14
CA ALA A 145 -11.07 -2.16 -17.95
C ALA A 145 -12.14 -3.06 -17.35
N LYS A 146 -12.10 -3.24 -16.03
CA LYS A 146 -13.16 -3.90 -15.27
C LYS A 146 -13.53 -3.04 -14.07
N THR A 147 -14.83 -2.86 -13.86
CA THR A 147 -15.36 -2.25 -12.65
C THR A 147 -15.95 -3.33 -11.75
N PHE A 148 -15.47 -3.38 -10.52
CA PHE A 148 -16.01 -4.17 -9.42
C PHE A 148 -16.89 -3.25 -8.58
N VAL A 149 -18.11 -3.68 -8.25
CA VAL A 149 -19.08 -2.88 -7.50
C VAL A 149 -19.54 -3.68 -6.31
N HIS A 150 -19.61 -3.05 -5.14
CA HIS A 150 -20.20 -3.61 -3.93
C HIS A 150 -20.91 -2.52 -3.13
N GLY A 151 -22.23 -2.64 -2.98
CA GLY A 151 -23.03 -1.58 -2.35
C GLY A 151 -22.88 -0.25 -3.08
N LYS A 152 -22.46 0.79 -2.36
CA LYS A 152 -22.17 2.12 -2.91
C LYS A 152 -20.71 2.30 -3.36
N GLY A 153 -19.86 1.32 -3.06
CA GLY A 153 -18.44 1.34 -3.39
C GLY A 153 -18.16 0.75 -4.77
N SER A 154 -17.15 1.27 -5.46
CA SER A 154 -16.67 0.65 -6.71
C SER A 154 -15.16 0.79 -6.89
N ILE A 155 -14.56 -0.17 -7.60
CA ILE A 155 -13.17 -0.16 -8.03
C ILE A 155 -13.12 -0.42 -9.53
N ARG A 156 -12.69 0.56 -10.31
CA ARG A 156 -12.38 0.42 -11.74
C ARG A 156 -10.89 0.19 -11.90
N LEU A 157 -10.50 -0.97 -12.40
CA LEU A 157 -9.11 -1.32 -12.69
C LEU A 157 -8.89 -1.35 -14.20
N VAL A 158 -7.89 -0.62 -14.68
CA VAL A 158 -7.50 -0.56 -16.10
C VAL A 158 -6.08 -1.09 -16.23
N LEU A 159 -5.94 -2.24 -16.89
CA LEU A 159 -4.66 -2.93 -17.08
C LEU A 159 -4.59 -3.53 -18.49
N LYS A 160 -3.38 -3.77 -18.99
CA LYS A 160 -3.16 -4.60 -20.18
C LYS A 160 -3.60 -6.04 -19.90
N LYS A 161 -3.93 -6.80 -20.95
CA LYS A 161 -4.27 -8.22 -20.81
C LYS A 161 -3.16 -8.98 -20.08
N SER A 162 -1.89 -8.82 -20.46
CA SER A 162 -0.77 -9.52 -19.79
C SER A 162 -0.72 -9.26 -18.27
N GLU A 163 -1.05 -8.05 -17.85
CA GLU A 163 -1.05 -7.62 -16.45
C GLU A 163 -2.24 -8.22 -15.67
N TRP A 164 -3.41 -8.38 -16.31
CA TRP A 164 -4.52 -9.14 -15.72
C TRP A 164 -4.15 -10.61 -15.47
N PHE A 165 -3.44 -11.23 -16.40
CA PHE A 165 -2.96 -12.62 -16.24
C PHE A 165 -1.89 -12.71 -15.16
N ALA A 166 -0.99 -11.73 -15.06
CA ALA A 166 -0.05 -11.64 -13.94
C ALA A 166 -0.77 -11.47 -12.59
N PHE A 167 -1.85 -10.68 -12.56
CA PHE A 167 -2.68 -10.52 -11.36
C PHE A 167 -3.34 -11.85 -10.95
N ALA A 168 -3.90 -12.60 -11.89
CA ALA A 168 -4.45 -13.92 -11.61
C ALA A 168 -3.36 -14.86 -11.07
N LYS A 169 -2.22 -14.95 -11.77
CA LYS A 169 -1.08 -15.81 -11.38
C LYS A 169 -0.55 -15.49 -9.99
N MET A 170 -0.52 -14.21 -9.59
CA MET A 170 -0.09 -13.79 -8.25
C MET A 170 -0.93 -14.46 -7.14
N LEU A 171 -2.22 -14.68 -7.35
CA LEU A 171 -3.12 -15.28 -6.35
C LEU A 171 -3.22 -16.80 -6.44
N GLU A 172 -2.65 -17.41 -7.48
CA GLU A 172 -2.69 -18.86 -7.65
C GLU A 172 -1.79 -19.56 -6.62
N PRO A 173 -2.15 -20.79 -6.20
CA PRO A 173 -1.26 -21.59 -5.37
C PRO A 173 0.10 -21.74 -6.04
N ASN A 174 1.15 -21.38 -5.29
CA ASN A 174 2.53 -21.57 -5.70
C ASN A 174 3.19 -22.56 -4.75
N GLU A 175 3.41 -23.79 -5.22
CA GLU A 175 4.06 -24.84 -4.44
C GLU A 175 5.60 -24.78 -4.52
N GLU A 176 6.15 -24.02 -5.48
CA GLU A 176 7.59 -23.91 -5.70
C GLU A 176 8.28 -23.09 -4.60
N LEU A 177 7.57 -22.12 -4.01
CA LEU A 177 8.11 -21.23 -2.98
C LEU A 177 7.57 -21.59 -1.59
N THR A 178 8.33 -22.38 -0.85
CA THR A 178 7.99 -22.71 0.55
C THR A 178 8.30 -21.56 1.51
N ALA A 179 7.65 -21.53 2.68
CA ALA A 179 7.94 -20.54 3.72
C ALA A 179 9.43 -20.48 4.15
N PRO A 180 10.14 -21.61 4.39
CA PRO A 180 11.57 -21.58 4.69
C PRO A 180 12.43 -20.99 3.56
N MET A 181 12.09 -21.28 2.30
CA MET A 181 12.79 -20.71 1.14
C MET A 181 12.58 -19.19 1.05
N ALA A 182 11.34 -18.72 1.17
CA ALA A 182 11.03 -17.30 1.17
C ALA A 182 11.67 -16.55 2.35
N GLN A 183 11.73 -17.14 3.54
CA GLN A 183 12.50 -16.57 4.67
C GLN A 183 14.00 -16.47 4.34
N THR A 184 14.57 -17.50 3.70
CA THR A 184 15.97 -17.50 3.29
C THR A 184 16.25 -16.38 2.29
N ILE A 185 15.41 -16.24 1.26
CA ILE A 185 15.49 -15.17 0.25
C ILE A 185 15.45 -13.79 0.93
N ARG A 186 14.47 -13.57 1.81
CA ARG A 186 14.33 -12.29 2.51
C ARG A 186 15.52 -11.99 3.44
N ARG A 187 15.99 -12.97 4.21
CA ARG A 187 17.11 -12.80 5.15
C ARG A 187 18.43 -12.55 4.43
N LYS A 188 18.64 -13.16 3.25
CA LYS A 188 19.80 -12.86 2.39
C LYS A 188 19.88 -11.37 2.03
N ILE A 189 18.77 -10.65 2.01
CA ILE A 189 18.75 -9.20 1.79
C ILE A 189 18.77 -8.44 3.12
N THR A 190 17.74 -8.63 3.94
CA THR A 190 17.48 -7.85 5.17
C THR A 190 18.49 -8.04 6.30
N GLN A 191 19.35 -9.08 6.22
CA GLN A 191 20.38 -9.39 7.23
C GLN A 191 21.80 -9.33 6.65
N ALA A 192 21.99 -8.83 5.42
CA ALA A 192 23.28 -8.92 4.74
C ALA A 192 24.37 -8.02 5.36
N ARG A 193 23.99 -6.82 5.83
CA ARG A 193 24.94 -5.78 6.26
C ARG A 193 24.93 -5.61 7.78
N ILE A 194 25.64 -6.47 8.49
CA ILE A 194 25.64 -6.51 9.97
C ILE A 194 25.99 -5.15 10.59
N ASP A 195 27.09 -4.52 10.18
CA ASP A 195 27.51 -3.19 10.70
C ASP A 195 26.45 -2.09 10.43
N HIS A 196 25.79 -2.13 9.27
CA HIS A 196 24.70 -1.20 8.95
C HIS A 196 23.51 -1.39 9.90
N ILE A 197 23.14 -2.64 10.15
CA ILE A 197 22.04 -3.01 11.04
C ILE A 197 22.38 -2.59 12.48
N ASP A 198 23.57 -2.93 12.99
CA ASP A 198 23.99 -2.62 14.35
C ASP A 198 24.03 -1.11 14.59
N ARG A 199 24.57 -0.32 13.66
CA ARG A 199 24.56 1.14 13.74
C ARG A 199 23.15 1.72 13.75
N SER A 200 22.23 1.15 12.98
CA SER A 200 20.82 1.56 12.98
C SER A 200 20.15 1.25 14.32
N LEU A 201 20.31 0.03 14.82
CA LEU A 201 19.74 -0.39 16.11
C LEU A 201 20.32 0.38 17.28
N CYS A 202 21.62 0.68 17.30
CA CYS A 202 22.26 1.45 18.37
C CYS A 202 21.67 2.86 18.56
N LYS A 203 21.07 3.44 17.51
CA LYS A 203 20.38 4.74 17.57
C LYS A 203 18.98 4.65 18.18
N MET A 204 18.45 3.45 18.40
CA MET A 204 17.09 3.24 18.90
C MET A 204 17.07 3.02 20.44
N PRO A 205 16.01 3.47 21.14
CA PRO A 205 15.78 3.10 22.53
C PRO A 205 15.74 1.56 22.72
N PRO A 206 16.19 1.02 23.87
CA PRO A 206 16.28 -0.43 24.10
C PRO A 206 14.99 -1.20 23.77
N GLY A 207 13.83 -0.66 24.16
CA GLY A 207 12.53 -1.26 23.89
C GLY A 207 12.20 -1.39 22.40
N ARG A 208 12.48 -0.33 21.62
CA ARG A 208 12.26 -0.31 20.17
C ARG A 208 13.20 -1.27 19.42
N ARG A 209 14.44 -1.42 19.91
CA ARG A 209 15.43 -2.32 19.28
C ARG A 209 14.94 -3.76 19.21
N ALA A 210 14.34 -4.27 20.27
CA ALA A 210 13.86 -5.66 20.30
C ALA A 210 12.80 -5.90 19.21
N GLY A 211 11.83 -5.01 19.06
CA GLY A 211 10.83 -5.07 18.00
C GLY A 211 11.43 -4.94 16.60
N ALA A 212 12.37 -4.01 16.40
CA ALA A 212 13.02 -3.80 15.11
C ALA A 212 13.85 -5.02 14.67
N SER A 213 14.58 -5.63 15.60
CA SER A 213 15.32 -6.87 15.35
C SER A 213 14.38 -8.03 15.04
N ASP A 214 13.30 -8.18 15.81
CA ASP A 214 12.31 -9.24 15.61
C ASP A 214 11.60 -9.13 14.26
N TYR A 215 11.13 -7.94 13.89
CA TYR A 215 10.53 -7.70 12.58
C TYR A 215 11.55 -7.92 11.45
N ARG A 216 12.80 -7.48 11.62
CA ARG A 216 13.85 -7.75 10.62
C ARG A 216 14.14 -9.25 10.50
N GLN A 217 14.04 -10.02 11.56
CA GLN A 217 14.27 -11.47 11.53
C GLN A 217 13.13 -12.25 10.87
N HIS A 218 11.88 -11.87 11.11
CA HIS A 218 10.70 -12.64 10.71
C HIS A 218 9.90 -12.02 9.56
N GLY A 219 9.91 -10.70 9.45
CA GLY A 219 9.17 -9.93 8.46
C GLY A 219 7.66 -9.94 8.66
N ILE A 220 7.16 -10.26 9.86
CA ILE A 220 5.73 -10.35 10.15
C ILE A 220 5.37 -9.21 11.09
N LEU A 221 4.42 -8.36 10.70
CA LEU A 221 3.98 -7.24 11.53
C LEU A 221 2.99 -7.74 12.59
N LEU A 222 3.47 -7.82 13.83
CA LEU A 222 2.69 -8.22 15.00
C LEU A 222 3.20 -7.47 16.24
N PRO A 223 2.39 -7.38 17.31
CA PRO A 223 2.88 -7.00 18.62
C PRO A 223 4.02 -7.90 19.08
N PHE A 224 4.98 -7.33 19.79
CA PHE A 224 6.15 -8.06 20.27
C PHE A 224 5.72 -9.21 21.20
N GLY A 225 6.28 -10.40 20.97
CA GLY A 225 5.93 -11.62 21.71
C GLY A 225 4.67 -12.35 21.22
N ALA A 226 3.93 -11.82 20.24
CA ALA A 226 2.81 -12.53 19.65
C ALA A 226 3.24 -13.80 18.89
N SER A 227 2.36 -14.79 18.84
CA SER A 227 2.60 -16.05 18.14
C SER A 227 2.64 -15.85 16.63
N ARG A 228 3.63 -16.48 15.97
CA ARG A 228 3.79 -16.50 14.50
C ARG A 228 3.47 -17.86 13.88
N LYS A 229 2.98 -18.82 14.69
CA LYS A 229 2.81 -20.23 14.27
C LYS A 229 1.93 -20.40 13.03
N GLU A 230 0.95 -19.53 12.85
CA GLU A 230 0.00 -19.62 11.73
C GLU A 230 0.55 -19.02 10.43
N PHE A 231 1.62 -18.21 10.49
CA PHE A 231 2.18 -17.48 9.35
C PHE A 231 3.11 -18.36 8.51
N ILE A 232 2.50 -19.26 7.73
CA ILE A 232 3.19 -20.34 7.03
C ILE A 232 3.17 -20.22 5.50
N VAL A 233 2.56 -19.18 4.94
CA VAL A 233 2.47 -19.00 3.49
C VAL A 233 3.19 -17.70 3.08
N PRO A 234 4.13 -17.72 2.12
CA PRO A 234 4.74 -16.50 1.59
C PRO A 234 3.69 -15.53 1.06
N ASN A 235 3.84 -14.24 1.38
CA ASN A 235 2.94 -13.22 0.86
C ASN A 235 3.13 -13.10 -0.67
N PRO A 236 2.12 -13.43 -1.48
CA PRO A 236 2.26 -13.46 -2.93
C PRO A 236 2.59 -12.08 -3.53
N THR A 237 2.18 -10.99 -2.86
CA THR A 237 2.44 -9.62 -3.31
C THR A 237 3.87 -9.15 -3.05
N LEU A 238 4.62 -9.86 -2.19
CA LEU A 238 6.01 -9.57 -1.84
C LEU A 238 6.99 -10.56 -2.48
N PHE A 239 6.52 -11.72 -2.93
CA PHE A 239 7.35 -12.79 -3.49
C PHE A 239 6.93 -13.22 -4.90
N ALA A 240 6.20 -12.36 -5.63
CA ALA A 240 5.68 -12.67 -6.97
C ALA A 240 6.77 -13.17 -7.94
N GLU A 241 7.98 -12.62 -7.83
CA GLU A 241 9.15 -12.99 -8.65
C GLU A 241 10.12 -13.95 -7.95
N HIS A 242 9.72 -14.55 -6.83
CA HIS A 242 10.57 -15.43 -6.00
C HIS A 242 11.86 -14.73 -5.50
N THR A 243 11.83 -13.40 -5.42
CA THR A 243 12.90 -12.55 -4.88
C THR A 243 12.35 -11.69 -3.74
N TRP A 244 13.23 -10.99 -3.01
CA TRP A 244 12.82 -9.92 -2.10
C TRP A 244 12.90 -8.57 -2.83
N PRO A 245 11.78 -7.86 -3.01
CA PRO A 245 11.71 -6.74 -3.95
C PRO A 245 12.24 -5.43 -3.37
N MET A 246 12.43 -5.33 -2.05
CA MET A 246 12.76 -4.09 -1.36
C MET A 246 14.21 -4.05 -0.90
N LYS A 247 14.64 -2.86 -0.46
CA LYS A 247 15.92 -2.63 0.20
C LYS A 247 16.01 -3.41 1.51
N ASP A 248 17.23 -3.63 1.96
CA ASP A 248 17.51 -4.34 3.23
C ASP A 248 17.10 -3.56 4.48
N ASP A 249 16.96 -2.24 4.35
CA ASP A 249 16.57 -1.33 5.41
C ASP A 249 15.10 -0.89 5.37
N ALA A 250 14.32 -1.36 4.39
CA ALA A 250 12.89 -1.05 4.30
C ALA A 250 12.15 -1.44 5.59
N ASP A 251 11.43 -0.48 6.16
CA ASP A 251 10.65 -0.63 7.39
C ASP A 251 9.23 -0.10 7.18
N PRO A 252 8.18 -0.86 7.52
CA PRO A 252 6.81 -0.37 7.37
C PRO A 252 6.49 0.85 8.24
N LEU A 253 7.28 1.12 9.29
CA LEU A 253 7.13 2.31 10.14
C LEU A 253 7.45 3.62 9.41
N ASP A 254 8.29 3.60 8.36
CA ASP A 254 8.76 4.80 7.67
C ASP A 254 7.63 5.53 6.92
N GLY A 255 6.56 4.80 6.58
CA GLY A 255 5.38 5.35 5.92
C GLY A 255 4.39 6.06 6.84
N TRP A 256 4.67 6.14 8.14
CA TRP A 256 3.70 6.60 9.15
C TRP A 256 4.32 7.52 10.20
N SER A 257 3.49 8.40 10.77
CA SER A 257 3.94 9.32 11.81
C SER A 257 4.16 8.59 13.12
N TYR A 258 5.38 8.69 13.66
CA TYR A 258 5.73 8.13 14.97
C TYR A 258 4.76 8.56 16.08
N ASN A 259 4.39 9.84 16.08
CA ASN A 259 3.52 10.39 17.12
C ASN A 259 2.12 9.76 17.06
N GLU A 260 1.58 9.52 15.86
CA GLU A 260 0.23 8.97 15.69
C GLU A 260 0.15 7.52 16.18
N TYR A 261 1.06 6.65 15.71
CA TYR A 261 0.95 5.24 16.08
C TYR A 261 1.37 4.96 17.52
N MET A 262 2.22 5.79 18.12
CA MET A 262 2.64 5.59 19.52
C MET A 262 1.54 5.93 20.54
N GLU A 263 0.49 6.66 20.15
CA GLU A 263 -0.71 6.83 20.99
C GLU A 263 -1.40 5.49 21.29
N PHE A 264 -1.19 4.48 20.43
CA PHE A 264 -1.72 3.12 20.61
C PHE A 264 -0.85 2.24 21.51
N ALA A 265 0.29 2.75 22.00
CA ALA A 265 1.18 2.04 22.92
C ALA A 265 0.69 2.13 24.39
N THR A 266 -0.56 1.75 24.66
CA THR A 266 -1.22 2.02 25.96
C THR A 266 -0.64 1.19 27.12
N ILE A 267 -0.35 -0.09 26.87
CA ILE A 267 0.17 -1.02 27.89
C ILE A 267 1.68 -1.20 27.72
N ALA A 268 2.10 -1.74 26.57
CA ALA A 268 3.50 -1.96 26.24
C ALA A 268 4.10 -0.71 25.57
N LYS A 269 4.39 0.33 26.35
CA LYS A 269 4.90 1.64 25.87
C LYS A 269 6.18 1.56 25.03
N SER A 270 6.92 0.46 25.16
CA SER A 270 8.15 0.17 24.42
C SER A 270 7.95 -0.65 23.15
N ASP A 271 6.77 -1.23 22.94
CA ASP A 271 6.45 -2.05 21.77
C ASP A 271 5.99 -1.19 20.60
N THR A 272 6.95 -0.59 19.90
CA THR A 272 6.69 0.28 18.73
C THR A 272 5.94 -0.47 17.61
N TYR A 273 6.25 -1.73 17.36
CA TYR A 273 5.58 -2.52 16.31
C TYR A 273 4.18 -2.96 16.74
N GLY A 274 3.95 -3.25 18.02
CA GLY A 274 2.62 -3.46 18.57
C GLY A 274 1.76 -2.22 18.51
N ALA A 275 2.29 -1.06 18.91
CA ALA A 275 1.61 0.23 18.80
C ALA A 275 1.20 0.50 17.34
N PHE A 276 2.13 0.30 16.41
CA PHE A 276 1.87 0.41 14.98
C PHE A 276 0.84 -0.60 14.46
N PHE A 277 0.89 -1.85 14.90
CA PHE A 277 -0.10 -2.88 14.56
C PHE A 277 -1.50 -2.46 15.01
N PHE A 278 -1.66 -1.96 16.23
CA PHE A 278 -2.97 -1.54 16.74
C PHE A 278 -3.48 -0.27 16.07
N TYR A 279 -2.59 0.70 15.82
CA TYR A 279 -2.89 1.90 15.03
C TYR A 279 -3.41 1.52 13.64
N LEU A 280 -2.68 0.69 12.89
CA LEU A 280 -3.11 0.25 11.56
C LEU A 280 -4.43 -0.51 11.61
N ARG A 281 -4.61 -1.40 12.59
CA ARG A 281 -5.87 -2.14 12.74
C ARG A 281 -7.04 -1.18 12.96
N HIS A 282 -6.87 -0.15 13.79
CA HIS A 282 -7.90 0.87 14.02
C HIS A 282 -8.20 1.66 12.74
N LEU A 283 -7.15 2.17 12.07
CA LEU A 283 -7.26 2.97 10.86
C LEU A 283 -7.90 2.19 9.70
N LEU A 284 -7.42 0.96 9.45
CA LEU A 284 -7.93 0.10 8.38
C LEU A 284 -9.37 -0.34 8.63
N LEU A 285 -9.77 -0.56 9.88
CA LEU A 285 -11.16 -0.83 10.22
C LEU A 285 -12.05 0.37 9.90
N ALA A 286 -11.62 1.58 10.28
CA ALA A 286 -12.34 2.81 9.93
C ALA A 286 -12.43 2.98 8.41
N PHE A 287 -11.34 2.71 7.69
CA PHE A 287 -11.30 2.77 6.22
C PHE A 287 -12.29 1.79 5.58
N CYS A 288 -12.28 0.51 5.99
CA CYS A 288 -13.20 -0.50 5.48
C CYS A 288 -14.65 -0.10 5.75
N LYS A 289 -14.95 0.44 6.94
CA LYS A 289 -16.28 0.99 7.25
C LYS A 289 -16.64 2.12 6.29
N ARG A 290 -15.75 3.07 6.01
CA ARG A 290 -16.03 4.16 5.06
C ARG A 290 -16.31 3.63 3.64
N VAL A 291 -15.47 2.72 3.14
CA VAL A 291 -15.63 2.09 1.82
C VAL A 291 -16.98 1.37 1.69
N ARG A 292 -17.50 0.78 2.77
CA ARG A 292 -18.79 0.08 2.78
C ARG A 292 -20.00 1.00 2.86
N HIS A 293 -19.92 2.10 3.60
CA HIS A 293 -21.07 2.95 3.89
C HIS A 293 -21.23 4.11 2.92
N PHE A 294 -20.13 4.63 2.37
CA PHE A 294 -20.11 5.83 1.53
C PHE A 294 -20.08 5.50 0.04
N ALA A 295 -20.45 6.48 -0.77
CA ALA A 295 -20.31 6.42 -2.22
C ALA A 295 -18.86 6.72 -2.63
N ILE A 296 -17.99 5.72 -2.48
CA ILE A 296 -16.56 5.84 -2.83
C ILE A 296 -16.28 5.06 -4.12
N SER A 297 -15.70 5.74 -5.11
CA SER A 297 -15.25 5.11 -6.34
C SER A 297 -13.73 5.24 -6.47
N PHE A 298 -13.05 4.11 -6.65
CA PHE A 298 -11.64 4.06 -6.93
C PHE A 298 -11.43 3.78 -8.42
N GLN A 299 -10.49 4.47 -9.06
CA GLN A 299 -10.00 4.13 -10.38
C GLN A 299 -8.50 3.95 -10.32
N LEU A 300 -8.02 2.75 -10.69
CA LEU A 300 -6.60 2.42 -10.72
C LEU A 300 -6.08 2.36 -12.15
N LEU A 301 -4.96 3.04 -12.38
CA LEU A 301 -4.23 3.08 -13.64
C LEU A 301 -2.78 2.59 -13.43
N ALA A 302 -2.23 1.88 -14.42
CA ALA A 302 -0.84 1.45 -14.47
C ALA A 302 -0.11 2.15 -15.62
N ILE A 303 0.06 3.47 -15.53
CA ILE A 303 0.67 4.29 -16.59
C ILE A 303 1.69 5.27 -16.02
N GLU A 304 2.57 5.79 -16.90
CA GLU A 304 3.42 6.91 -16.54
C GLU A 304 2.57 8.16 -16.24
N VAL A 305 2.97 8.91 -15.21
CA VAL A 305 2.27 10.11 -14.72
C VAL A 305 1.99 11.11 -15.85
N VAL A 306 2.94 11.26 -16.78
CA VAL A 306 2.83 12.17 -17.93
C VAL A 306 1.67 11.86 -18.87
N HIS A 307 1.14 10.64 -18.83
CA HIS A 307 0.01 10.21 -19.65
C HIS A 307 -1.34 10.36 -18.92
N ILE A 308 -1.37 10.65 -17.62
CA ILE A 308 -2.64 10.82 -16.88
C ILE A 308 -3.61 11.80 -17.58
N PRO A 309 -3.18 12.99 -18.06
CA PRO A 309 -4.09 13.93 -18.71
C PRO A 309 -4.80 13.39 -19.96
N SER A 310 -4.18 12.46 -20.70
CA SER A 310 -4.81 11.85 -21.87
C SER A 310 -5.82 10.76 -21.52
N TYR A 311 -5.77 10.22 -20.30
CA TYR A 311 -6.70 9.20 -19.82
C TYR A 311 -7.87 9.80 -19.02
N LEU A 312 -7.70 11.00 -18.47
CA LEU A 312 -8.63 11.64 -17.52
C LEU A 312 -9.05 13.05 -17.97
N THR A 313 -9.42 13.21 -19.24
CA THR A 313 -9.73 14.53 -19.84
C THR A 313 -10.91 15.26 -19.19
N ASP A 314 -11.85 14.51 -18.61
CA ASP A 314 -13.14 15.04 -18.15
C ASP A 314 -13.26 15.09 -16.62
N ILE A 315 -12.14 15.02 -15.90
CA ILE A 315 -12.14 15.02 -14.42
C ILE A 315 -11.37 16.23 -13.91
N LYS A 316 -12.04 17.02 -13.07
CA LYS A 316 -11.39 18.03 -12.22
C LYS A 316 -11.11 17.40 -10.86
N PHE A 317 -9.92 17.63 -10.34
CA PHE A 317 -9.50 17.13 -9.03
C PHE A 317 -9.43 18.28 -8.04
N ASP A 318 -9.97 18.08 -6.84
CA ASP A 318 -9.91 19.04 -5.74
C ASP A 318 -8.52 19.03 -5.08
N ARG A 319 -7.91 17.85 -4.98
CA ARG A 319 -6.55 17.66 -4.47
C ARG A 319 -5.79 16.64 -5.30
N ILE A 320 -4.50 16.91 -5.52
CA ILE A 320 -3.56 16.07 -6.25
C ILE A 320 -2.34 15.81 -5.38
N GLU A 321 -1.93 14.55 -5.30
CA GLU A 321 -0.69 14.10 -4.68
C GLU A 321 0.23 13.50 -5.74
N VAL A 322 1.50 13.90 -5.70
CA VAL A 322 2.55 13.37 -6.56
C VAL A 322 3.74 13.02 -5.69
N CYS A 323 4.03 11.73 -5.51
CA CYS A 323 5.20 11.31 -4.74
C CYS A 323 6.49 11.68 -5.51
N PRO A 324 7.42 12.46 -4.90
CA PRO A 324 8.57 13.04 -5.61
C PRO A 324 9.50 12.03 -6.30
N GLU A 325 9.66 10.82 -5.75
CA GLU A 325 10.61 9.81 -6.24
C GLU A 325 10.24 9.25 -7.63
N SER A 326 9.00 9.44 -8.05
CA SER A 326 8.56 9.10 -9.42
C SER A 326 9.11 10.06 -10.49
N LEU A 327 9.64 11.22 -10.08
CA LEU A 327 10.17 12.28 -10.96
C LEU A 327 11.71 12.26 -11.05
N GLU A 328 12.41 11.55 -10.18
CA GLU A 328 13.88 11.62 -10.04
C GLU A 328 14.69 11.05 -11.23
N ASN A 329 14.05 10.52 -12.27
CA ASN A 329 14.74 10.10 -13.50
C ASN A 329 14.87 11.21 -14.56
N ARG A 330 14.65 12.48 -14.21
CA ARG A 330 15.01 13.62 -15.06
C ARG A 330 15.80 14.64 -14.26
N ASP A 331 17.00 14.93 -14.74
CA ASP A 331 17.83 16.05 -14.29
C ASP A 331 16.99 17.33 -14.20
N PHE A 332 16.56 17.67 -12.99
CA PHE A 332 16.20 19.03 -12.61
C PHE A 332 17.24 19.52 -11.60
N SER A 333 18.47 19.59 -12.07
CA SER A 333 19.47 20.48 -11.49
C SER A 333 19.08 21.92 -11.81
N HIS A 334 18.13 22.52 -11.09
CA HIS A 334 18.16 23.96 -10.80
C HIS A 334 17.23 24.36 -9.65
N SER A 335 17.88 24.82 -8.57
CA SER A 335 17.45 25.76 -7.54
C SER A 335 16.15 25.52 -6.78
N HIS A 336 16.32 25.26 -5.49
CA HIS A 336 15.37 25.61 -4.43
C HIS A 336 14.82 27.03 -4.61
N ARG A 337 13.50 27.13 -4.79
CA ARG A 337 12.63 28.12 -4.15
C ARG A 337 11.19 27.66 -4.28
N SER A 338 10.61 27.33 -3.12
CA SER A 338 9.18 27.21 -2.89
C SER A 338 8.44 28.43 -3.46
N LYS A 339 7.70 28.24 -4.56
CA LYS A 339 6.57 29.05 -4.96
C LYS A 339 5.47 28.12 -5.46
N GLY A 340 4.27 28.35 -4.94
CA GLY A 340 3.09 27.53 -5.21
C GLY A 340 2.84 27.34 -6.69
N ILE A 341 2.52 26.10 -7.05
CA ILE A 341 2.13 25.75 -8.41
C ILE A 341 0.63 26.05 -8.53
N GLN A 342 0.34 27.06 -9.34
CA GLN A 342 -0.98 27.39 -9.85
C GLN A 342 -1.57 26.22 -10.66
N TYR A 343 -2.88 26.06 -10.51
CA TYR A 343 -3.81 25.21 -11.24
C TYR A 343 -3.36 24.72 -12.63
N LEU A 344 -3.48 23.41 -12.82
CA LEU A 344 -3.80 22.77 -14.11
C LEU A 344 -5.18 22.14 -14.01
#